data_AF-A0A7W0REI1-F1
#
_entry.id   AF-A0A7W0REI1-F1
#
_cell.length_a   1.000
_cell.length_b   1.000
_cell.length_c   1.000
_cell.angle_alpha   90.00
_cell.angle_beta   90.00
_cell.angle_gamma   90.00
#
_symmetry.space_group_name_H-M   'P 1'
#
loop_
_entity.id
_entity.type
_entity.pdbx_description
1 polymer ?
#
loop_
_entity_poly.entity_id
_entity_poly.type
_entity_poly.pdbx_seq_one_letter_code
_entity_poly.pdbx_strand_id
1 'polypeptide(L)'
;GASFNEVFFSEVRVPDSHRLGDVNGGWDVALTTLMNERASIGGASGGGLGAMSTARLAAMLDHLGLSGDPVFRQELMRIHVALRVARLTNQRALDKIKAGQLPGPELSTGKLALTQNLTAIAQLVSRALGARLTADTGEWGTFAWTRFVLGTPGYRIAGGSDEVLRNIVGERVLGLPKEPGDNAKVPFRDSLKN
;
A
#
# COMPACT_ATOMS: atom_id res chain seq x y z
N GLY A 1 13.63 -12.43 7.28
CA GLY A 1 12.34 -12.14 7.93
C GLY A 1 12.56 -11.83 9.40
N ALA A 2 13.19 -10.70 9.72
CA ALA A 2 13.42 -10.27 11.10
C ALA A 2 12.81 -8.88 11.37
N SER A 3 11.83 -8.48 10.54
CA SER A 3 11.26 -7.13 10.52
C SER A 3 9.93 -7.02 11.24
N PHE A 4 9.46 -8.08 11.89
CA PHE A 4 8.21 -8.11 12.65
C PHE A 4 8.38 -8.96 13.91
N ASN A 5 7.74 -8.57 14.99
CA ASN A 5 7.78 -9.26 16.28
C ASN A 5 6.48 -9.04 17.03
N GLU A 6 6.17 -9.98 17.93
CA GLU A 6 5.14 -9.79 18.95
C GLU A 6 5.80 -9.19 20.20
N VAL A 7 5.15 -8.19 20.81
CA VAL A 7 5.65 -7.49 22.00
C VAL A 7 4.67 -7.70 23.14
N PHE A 8 5.19 -8.18 24.28
CA PHE A 8 4.42 -8.41 25.50
C PHE A 8 4.82 -7.37 26.54
N PHE A 9 3.83 -6.68 27.12
CA PHE A 9 4.03 -5.75 28.23
C PHE A 9 3.52 -6.41 29.51
N SER A 10 4.41 -6.70 30.47
CA SER A 10 4.07 -7.25 31.79
C SER A 10 4.59 -6.31 32.88
N GLU A 11 3.67 -5.68 33.61
CA GLU A 11 3.97 -4.72 34.69
C GLU A 11 4.97 -3.60 34.30
N VAL A 12 5.02 -3.25 33.01
CA VAL A 12 5.90 -2.20 32.50
C VAL A 12 5.47 -0.85 33.04
N ARG A 13 6.40 -0.12 33.65
CA ARG A 13 6.18 1.23 34.18
C ARG A 13 6.76 2.26 33.21
N VAL A 14 5.92 3.17 32.75
CA VAL A 14 6.31 4.29 31.88
C VAL A 14 5.96 5.60 32.59
N PRO A 15 6.90 6.56 32.72
CA PRO A 15 6.61 7.86 33.30
C PRO A 15 5.54 8.62 32.50
N ASP A 16 4.67 9.36 33.19
CA ASP A 16 3.61 10.13 32.52
C ASP A 16 4.16 11.23 31.59
N SER A 17 5.40 11.69 31.84
CA SER A 17 6.11 12.62 30.97
C SER A 17 6.41 12.07 29.57
N HIS A 18 6.29 10.75 29.35
CA HIS A 18 6.41 10.14 28.02
C HIS A 18 5.05 10.00 27.31
N ARG A 19 3.93 10.37 27.96
CA ARG A 19 2.60 10.34 27.33
C ARG A 19 2.53 11.36 26.20
N LEU A 20 2.05 10.90 25.04
CA LEU A 20 1.70 11.76 23.92
C LEU A 20 0.22 12.13 24.03
N GLY A 21 -0.07 13.43 24.18
CA GLY A 21 -1.42 13.95 24.36
C GLY A 21 -1.97 13.77 25.78
N ASP A 22 -3.25 14.07 25.94
CA ASP A 22 -3.96 13.97 27.22
C ASP A 22 -4.42 12.54 27.52
N VAL A 23 -4.76 12.27 28.78
CA VAL A 23 -5.42 11.02 29.18
C VAL A 23 -6.68 10.84 28.33
N ASN A 24 -6.85 9.65 27.75
CA ASN A 24 -7.91 9.30 26.79
C ASN A 24 -7.81 9.94 25.39
N GLY A 25 -6.78 10.76 25.11
CA GLY A 25 -6.55 11.37 23.79
C GLY A 25 -5.76 10.50 22.79
N GLY A 26 -5.47 9.24 23.13
CA GLY A 26 -4.55 8.39 22.35
C GLY A 26 -5.04 8.07 20.93
N TRP A 27 -6.35 8.10 20.68
CA TRP A 27 -6.91 7.82 19.35
C TRP A 27 -6.53 8.89 18.33
N ASP A 28 -6.54 10.17 18.71
CA ASP A 28 -6.17 11.26 17.81
C ASP A 28 -4.67 11.23 17.47
N VAL A 29 -3.84 10.85 18.44
CA VAL A 29 -2.40 10.60 18.22
C VAL A 29 -2.18 9.44 17.25
N ALA A 30 -2.90 8.33 17.42
CA ALA A 30 -2.82 7.17 16.54
C ALA A 30 -3.28 7.50 15.12
N LEU A 31 -4.41 8.20 14.96
CA LEU A 31 -4.92 8.63 13.66
C LEU A 31 -3.93 9.55 12.93
N THR A 32 -3.34 10.52 13.64
CA THR A 32 -2.33 11.42 13.08
C THR A 32 -1.11 10.64 12.57
N THR A 33 -0.65 9.65 13.34
CA THR A 33 0.47 8.77 12.96
C THR A 33 0.13 7.94 11.73
N LEU A 34 -1.06 7.31 11.69
CA LEU A 34 -1.52 6.52 10.56
C LEU A 34 -1.71 7.34 9.28
N MET A 35 -2.16 8.59 9.39
CA MET A 35 -2.28 9.50 8.25
C MET A 35 -0.90 9.81 7.63
N ASN A 36 0.11 10.06 8.47
CA ASN A 36 1.49 10.27 8.01
C ASN A 36 2.09 9.01 7.39
N GLU A 37 1.87 7.84 7.98
CA GLU A 37 2.33 6.56 7.42
C GLU A 37 1.69 6.30 6.04
N ARG A 38 0.39 6.55 5.90
CA ARG A 38 -0.32 6.43 4.61
C ARG A 38 0.22 7.40 3.56
N ALA A 39 0.58 8.61 3.95
CA ALA A 39 1.25 9.56 3.06
C ALA A 39 2.62 9.03 2.60
N SER A 40 3.40 8.43 3.51
CA SER A 40 4.70 7.84 3.19
C SER A 40 4.60 6.59 2.29
N ILE A 41 3.60 5.74 2.52
CA ILE A 41 3.34 4.55 1.70
C ILE A 41 2.81 4.95 0.33
N GLY A 42 1.77 5.79 0.27
CA GLY A 42 1.14 6.22 -0.98
C GLY A 42 1.99 7.19 -1.80
N GLY A 43 2.80 8.02 -1.13
CA GLY A 43 3.61 9.08 -1.70
C GLY A 43 4.98 8.64 -2.17
N ALA A 44 5.09 7.59 -3.00
CA ALA A 44 6.29 7.25 -3.76
C ALA A 44 7.63 7.08 -2.98
N SER A 45 7.67 7.17 -1.64
CA SER A 45 8.88 7.00 -0.81
C SER A 45 9.10 5.56 -0.34
N GLY A 46 8.11 4.68 -0.51
CA GLY A 46 8.29 3.25 -0.27
C GLY A 46 9.24 2.63 -1.29
N GLY A 47 10.39 2.14 -0.83
CA GLY A 47 11.56 1.64 -1.59
C GLY A 47 11.35 0.46 -2.56
N GLY A 48 10.23 0.40 -3.28
CA GLY A 48 9.93 -0.55 -4.35
C GLY A 48 9.90 0.08 -5.76
N LEU A 49 10.12 1.40 -5.90
CA LEU A 49 10.03 2.11 -7.19
C LEU A 49 10.96 1.56 -8.29
N GLY A 50 12.10 0.96 -7.93
CA GLY A 50 13.00 0.34 -8.90
C GLY A 50 12.36 -0.84 -9.63
N ALA A 51 11.52 -1.63 -8.95
CA ALA A 51 10.76 -2.73 -9.52
C ALA A 51 9.50 -2.25 -10.30
N MET A 52 9.01 -1.04 -10.01
CA MET A 52 7.88 -0.42 -10.71
C MET A 52 8.28 0.31 -12.00
N SER A 53 9.55 0.21 -12.43
CA SER A 53 9.97 0.79 -13.70
C SER A 53 9.38 0.00 -14.87
N THR A 54 8.45 0.60 -15.61
CA THR A 54 7.93 0.00 -16.84
C THR A 54 9.02 -0.22 -17.88
N ALA A 55 10.10 0.57 -17.85
CA ALA A 55 11.26 0.35 -18.71
C ALA A 55 12.01 -0.94 -18.33
N ARG A 56 12.17 -1.22 -17.03
CA ARG A 56 12.75 -2.49 -16.56
C ARG A 56 11.88 -3.68 -16.95
N LEU A 57 10.56 -3.55 -16.79
CA LEU A 57 9.60 -4.59 -17.20
C LEU A 57 9.64 -4.82 -18.72
N ALA A 58 9.70 -3.76 -19.52
CA ALA A 58 9.81 -3.85 -20.98
C ALA A 58 11.09 -4.60 -21.39
N ALA A 59 12.24 -4.21 -20.81
CA ALA A 59 13.51 -4.86 -21.10
C ALA A 59 13.53 -6.33 -20.66
N MET A 60 12.91 -6.65 -19.51
CA MET A 60 12.75 -8.03 -19.06
C MET A 60 11.92 -8.86 -20.05
N LEU A 61 10.77 -8.34 -20.50
CA LEU A 61 9.93 -9.03 -21.48
C LEU A 61 10.67 -9.22 -22.81
N ASP A 62 11.46 -8.24 -23.23
CA ASP A 62 12.28 -8.34 -24.44
C ASP A 62 13.32 -9.46 -24.35
N HIS A 63 14.07 -9.51 -23.25
CA HIS A 63 15.05 -10.59 -23.02
C HIS A 63 14.43 -11.99 -22.98
N LEU A 64 13.21 -12.10 -22.47
CA LEU A 64 12.46 -13.36 -22.44
C LEU A 64 11.83 -13.72 -23.80
N GLY A 65 11.99 -12.86 -24.83
CA GLY A 65 11.36 -13.04 -26.14
C GLY A 65 9.85 -12.78 -26.16
N LEU A 66 9.33 -12.09 -25.14
CA LEU A 66 7.89 -11.83 -24.94
C LEU A 66 7.46 -10.43 -25.39
N SER A 67 8.38 -9.58 -25.86
CA SER A 67 8.07 -8.21 -26.32
C SER A 67 7.16 -8.16 -27.56
N GLY A 68 7.18 -9.21 -28.39
CA GLY A 68 6.31 -9.37 -29.55
C GLY A 68 4.91 -9.92 -29.23
N ASP A 69 4.68 -10.43 -28.01
CA ASP A 69 3.39 -10.99 -27.62
C ASP A 69 2.38 -9.86 -27.35
N PRO A 70 1.23 -9.81 -28.06
CA PRO A 70 0.24 -8.75 -27.89
C PRO A 70 -0.37 -8.71 -26.49
N VAL A 71 -0.46 -9.84 -25.78
CA VAL A 71 -1.01 -9.92 -24.42
C VAL A 71 -0.06 -9.25 -23.44
N PHE A 72 1.22 -9.62 -23.43
CA PHE A 72 2.22 -9.02 -22.55
C PHE A 72 2.41 -7.52 -22.86
N ARG A 73 2.40 -7.15 -24.13
CA ARG A 73 2.46 -5.74 -24.55
C ARG A 73 1.28 -4.93 -24.00
N GLN A 74 0.06 -5.46 -24.12
CA GLN A 74 -1.15 -4.78 -23.64
C GLN A 74 -1.13 -4.63 -22.10
N GLU A 75 -0.72 -5.68 -21.39
CA GLU A 75 -0.64 -5.66 -19.92
C GLU A 75 0.43 -4.68 -19.42
N LEU A 76 1.61 -4.67 -20.04
CA LEU A 76 2.65 -3.68 -19.74
C LEU A 76 2.14 -2.25 -19.92
N MET A 77 1.42 -1.99 -21.02
CA MET A 77 0.87 -0.65 -21.26
C MET A 77 -0.23 -0.27 -20.26
N ARG A 78 -1.06 -1.22 -19.82
CA ARG A 78 -2.03 -0.98 -18.73
C ARG A 78 -1.32 -0.58 -17.43
N ILE A 79 -0.27 -1.31 -17.05
CA ILE A 79 0.56 -0.98 -15.88
C ILE A 79 1.19 0.39 -16.03
N HIS A 80 1.75 0.71 -17.22
CA HIS A 80 2.37 2.00 -17.49
C HIS A 80 1.39 3.16 -17.30
N VAL A 81 0.18 3.04 -17.86
CA VAL A 81 -0.87 4.06 -17.71
C VAL A 81 -1.27 4.19 -16.25
N ALA A 82 -1.50 3.08 -15.54
CA ALA A 82 -1.92 3.11 -14.14
C ALA A 82 -0.87 3.75 -13.21
N LEU A 83 0.42 3.45 -13.43
CA LEU A 83 1.53 4.10 -12.71
C LEU A 83 1.61 5.60 -13.04
N ARG A 84 1.36 5.99 -14.29
CA ARG A 84 1.36 7.40 -14.71
C ARG A 84 0.21 8.16 -14.04
N VAL A 85 -0.99 7.58 -14.01
CA VAL A 85 -2.17 8.16 -13.34
C VAL A 85 -1.94 8.30 -11.84
N ALA A 86 -1.37 7.27 -11.19
CA ALA A 86 -1.02 7.31 -9.78
C ALA A 86 -0.01 8.43 -9.47
N ARG A 87 1.04 8.57 -10.30
CA ARG A 87 2.03 9.65 -10.17
C ARG A 87 1.40 11.03 -10.27
N LEU A 88 0.55 11.26 -11.27
CA LEU A 88 -0.13 12.55 -11.45
C LEU A 88 -1.11 12.85 -10.30
N THR A 89 -1.79 11.82 -9.79
CA THR A 89 -2.69 11.94 -8.63
C THR A 89 -1.91 12.35 -7.38
N ASN A 90 -0.78 11.70 -7.13
CA ASN A 90 0.10 12.05 -6.01
C ASN A 90 0.69 13.45 -6.16
N GLN A 91 1.10 13.85 -7.36
CA GLN A 91 1.59 15.20 -7.62
C GLN A 91 0.53 16.25 -7.27
N ARG A 92 -0.71 16.05 -7.72
CA ARG A 92 -1.83 16.93 -7.40
C ARG A 92 -2.09 17.02 -5.89
N ALA A 93 -1.96 15.91 -5.16
CA ALA A 93 -2.10 15.92 -3.71
C ALA A 93 -0.97 16.72 -3.03
N LEU A 94 0.28 16.54 -3.48
CA LEU A 94 1.42 17.30 -2.97
C LEU A 94 1.30 18.80 -3.28
N ASP A 95 0.80 19.17 -4.46
CA ASP A 95 0.62 20.57 -4.84
C ASP A 95 -0.44 21.26 -3.96
N LYS A 96 -1.53 20.55 -3.60
CA LYS A 96 -2.52 21.04 -2.62
C LYS A 96 -1.88 21.29 -1.24
N ILE A 97 -1.06 20.34 -0.77
CA ILE A 97 -0.35 20.46 0.51
C ILE A 97 0.60 21.68 0.49
N LYS A 98 1.37 21.85 -0.60
CA LYS A 98 2.25 23.01 -0.79
C LYS A 98 1.48 24.34 -0.80
N ALA A 99 0.24 24.34 -1.28
CA ALA A 99 -0.65 25.49 -1.25
C ALA A 99 -1.32 25.72 0.12
N GLY A 100 -0.93 25.00 1.17
CA GLY A 100 -1.47 25.12 2.52
C GLY A 100 -2.83 24.46 2.72
N GLN A 101 -3.32 23.69 1.75
CA GLN A 101 -4.57 22.94 1.91
C GLN A 101 -4.31 21.65 2.68
N LEU A 102 -5.23 21.31 3.57
CA LEU A 102 -5.17 20.04 4.29
C LEU A 102 -5.36 18.87 3.31
N PRO A 103 -4.52 17.81 3.39
CA PRO A 103 -4.71 16.63 2.58
C PRO A 103 -6.02 15.92 2.99
N GLY A 104 -6.86 15.64 2.01
CA GLY A 104 -8.08 14.88 2.20
C GLY A 104 -7.89 13.38 1.99
N PRO A 105 -8.96 12.65 1.61
CA PRO A 105 -8.93 11.21 1.36
C PRO A 105 -8.11 10.78 0.12
N GLU A 106 -7.48 11.72 -0.59
CA GLU A 106 -6.61 11.43 -1.74
C GLU A 106 -5.46 10.47 -1.37
N LEU A 107 -4.96 10.51 -0.14
CA LEU A 107 -3.93 9.59 0.34
C LEU A 107 -4.41 8.13 0.41
N SER A 108 -5.68 7.90 0.77
CA SER A 108 -6.29 6.56 0.74
C SER A 108 -6.41 6.04 -0.69
N THR A 109 -6.77 6.92 -1.63
CA THR A 109 -6.84 6.59 -3.05
C THR A 109 -5.44 6.27 -3.61
N GLY A 110 -4.43 7.04 -3.21
CA GLY A 110 -3.03 6.80 -3.60
C GLY A 110 -2.51 5.43 -3.13
N LYS A 111 -2.81 5.04 -1.88
CA LYS A 111 -2.46 3.70 -1.35
C LYS A 111 -3.16 2.58 -2.12
N LEU A 112 -4.45 2.72 -2.40
CA LEU A 112 -5.20 1.74 -3.20
C LEU A 112 -4.62 1.59 -4.62
N ALA A 113 -4.27 2.70 -5.26
CA ALA A 113 -3.63 2.68 -6.57
C ALA A 113 -2.25 1.98 -6.52
N LEU A 114 -1.47 2.22 -5.46
CA LEU A 114 -0.20 1.53 -5.24
C LEU A 114 -0.39 0.02 -5.14
N THR A 115 -1.29 -0.47 -4.27
CA THR A 115 -1.48 -1.91 -4.08
C THR A 115 -2.01 -2.61 -5.32
N GLN A 116 -2.89 -1.95 -6.08
CA GLN A 116 -3.35 -2.42 -7.39
C GLN A 116 -2.19 -2.53 -8.39
N ASN A 117 -1.34 -1.50 -8.48
CA ASN A 117 -0.18 -1.50 -9.37
C ASN A 117 0.83 -2.59 -9.01
N LEU A 118 1.16 -2.76 -7.72
CA LEU A 118 2.06 -3.81 -7.26
C LEU A 118 1.50 -5.20 -7.59
N THR A 119 0.19 -5.41 -7.39
CA THR A 119 -0.48 -6.66 -7.74
C THR A 119 -0.43 -6.94 -9.24
N ALA A 120 -0.69 -5.94 -10.08
CA ALA A 120 -0.63 -6.09 -11.53
C ALA A 120 0.79 -6.44 -12.02
N ILE A 121 1.82 -5.79 -11.45
CA ILE A 121 3.22 -6.11 -11.74
C ILE A 121 3.56 -7.53 -11.29
N ALA A 122 3.15 -7.93 -10.08
CA ALA A 122 3.40 -9.27 -9.55
C ALA A 122 2.77 -10.36 -10.44
N GLN A 123 1.57 -10.10 -10.98
CA GLN A 123 0.89 -11.01 -11.91
C GLN A 123 1.59 -11.10 -13.26
N LEU A 124 1.96 -9.96 -13.86
CA LEU A 124 2.70 -9.92 -15.13
C LEU A 124 4.03 -10.68 -15.02
N VAL A 125 4.80 -10.40 -13.97
CA VAL A 125 6.09 -11.06 -13.70
C VAL A 125 5.91 -12.55 -13.45
N SER A 126 4.91 -12.94 -12.65
CA SER A 126 4.63 -14.36 -12.39
C SER A 126 4.31 -15.13 -13.67
N ARG A 127 3.53 -14.55 -14.58
CA ARG A 127 3.23 -15.16 -15.88
C ARG A 127 4.45 -15.20 -16.81
N ALA A 128 5.23 -14.12 -16.88
CA ALA A 128 6.37 -14.03 -17.77
C ALA A 128 7.51 -14.99 -17.37
N LEU A 129 7.74 -15.17 -16.06
CA LEU A 129 8.84 -16.01 -15.56
C LEU A 129 8.43 -17.47 -15.33
N GLY A 130 7.16 -17.73 -15.02
CA GLY A 130 6.67 -19.08 -14.70
C GLY A 130 7.55 -19.74 -13.63
N ALA A 131 8.05 -20.95 -13.91
CA ALA A 131 8.91 -21.70 -13.00
C ALA A 131 10.24 -21.00 -12.66
N ARG A 132 10.75 -20.09 -13.51
CA ARG A 132 11.98 -19.33 -13.25
C ARG A 132 11.86 -18.39 -12.06
N LEU A 133 10.64 -18.09 -11.60
CA LEU A 133 10.41 -17.30 -10.39
C LEU A 133 10.82 -18.04 -9.10
N THR A 134 10.95 -19.37 -9.14
CA THR A 134 11.16 -20.19 -7.93
C THR A 134 12.58 -20.10 -7.36
N ALA A 135 13.57 -19.78 -8.20
CA ALA A 135 14.96 -19.70 -7.78
C ALA A 135 15.67 -18.57 -8.52
N ASP A 136 16.51 -17.84 -7.80
CA ASP A 136 17.40 -16.86 -8.40
C ASP A 136 18.66 -17.58 -8.90
N THR A 137 18.79 -17.68 -10.21
CA THR A 137 19.90 -18.35 -10.89
C THR A 137 21.01 -17.38 -11.29
N GLY A 138 20.84 -16.08 -11.05
CA GLY A 138 21.70 -15.02 -11.60
C GLY A 138 21.41 -14.68 -13.06
N GLU A 139 20.41 -15.32 -13.69
CA GLU A 139 19.92 -14.93 -15.01
C GLU A 139 19.41 -13.48 -15.00
N TRP A 140 19.78 -12.70 -16.02
CA TRP A 140 19.32 -11.34 -16.10
C TRP A 140 17.79 -11.27 -16.22
N GLY A 141 17.17 -10.33 -15.51
CA GLY A 141 15.72 -10.15 -15.56
C GLY A 141 14.93 -11.06 -14.60
N THR A 142 15.54 -12.05 -13.94
CA THR A 142 14.86 -12.92 -12.95
C THR A 142 15.10 -12.48 -11.50
N PHE A 143 16.20 -11.76 -11.24
CA PHE A 143 16.62 -11.34 -9.90
C PHE A 143 15.55 -10.57 -9.10
N ALA A 144 15.39 -10.96 -7.82
CA ALA A 144 14.53 -10.35 -6.78
C ALA A 144 13.00 -10.38 -7.00
N TRP A 145 12.51 -10.91 -8.12
CA TRP A 145 11.07 -10.96 -8.38
C TRP A 145 10.30 -11.87 -7.41
N THR A 146 10.91 -12.96 -6.94
CA THR A 146 10.31 -13.87 -5.95
C THR A 146 9.94 -13.10 -4.68
N ARG A 147 10.86 -12.28 -4.17
CA ARG A 147 10.64 -11.45 -2.98
C ARG A 147 9.57 -10.39 -3.21
N PHE A 148 9.54 -9.79 -4.40
CA PHE A 148 8.52 -8.82 -4.77
C PHE A 148 7.12 -9.44 -4.79
N VAL A 149 6.97 -10.59 -5.47
CA VAL A 149 5.70 -11.31 -5.58
C VAL A 149 5.21 -11.75 -4.19
N LEU A 150 6.08 -12.35 -3.37
CA LEU A 150 5.73 -12.81 -2.02
C LEU A 150 5.46 -11.64 -1.04
N GLY A 151 6.10 -10.49 -1.24
CA GLY A 151 5.89 -9.30 -0.40
C GLY A 151 4.64 -8.49 -0.76
N THR A 152 4.16 -8.59 -2.01
CA THR A 152 3.03 -7.79 -2.52
C THR A 152 1.75 -7.91 -1.67
N PRO A 153 1.31 -9.10 -1.23
CA PRO A 153 0.14 -9.23 -0.37
C PRO A 153 0.22 -8.43 0.94
N GLY A 154 1.42 -8.30 1.53
CA GLY A 154 1.61 -7.56 2.79
C GLY A 154 1.23 -6.08 2.68
N TYR A 155 1.50 -5.44 1.53
CA TYR A 155 1.14 -4.05 1.29
C TYR A 155 -0.38 -3.82 1.20
N ARG A 156 -1.17 -4.86 0.92
CA ARG A 156 -2.63 -4.77 0.91
C ARG A 156 -3.21 -4.70 2.32
N ILE A 157 -2.42 -5.02 3.35
CA ILE A 157 -2.82 -5.05 4.77
C ILE A 157 -2.16 -3.89 5.55
N ALA A 158 -0.86 -3.69 5.34
CA ALA A 158 -0.07 -2.67 6.06
C ALA A 158 -0.58 -1.23 5.78
N GLY A 159 -0.55 -0.37 6.81
CA GLY A 159 -1.02 1.02 6.71
C GLY A 159 -2.53 1.16 6.48
N GLY A 160 -3.30 0.10 6.74
CA GLY A 160 -4.74 -0.01 6.51
C GLY A 160 -5.06 -0.95 5.35
N SER A 161 -5.98 -1.88 5.58
CA SER A 161 -6.38 -2.84 4.53
C SER A 161 -7.06 -2.14 3.36
N ASP A 162 -6.99 -2.73 2.17
CA ASP A 162 -7.68 -2.18 1.00
C ASP A 162 -9.20 -2.01 1.24
N GLU A 163 -9.80 -2.89 2.01
CA GLU A 163 -11.23 -2.87 2.40
C GLU A 163 -11.52 -1.65 3.30
N VAL A 164 -10.72 -1.46 4.36
CA VAL A 164 -10.86 -0.29 5.24
C VAL A 164 -10.68 1.02 4.46
N LEU A 165 -9.74 1.05 3.52
CA LEU A 165 -9.52 2.22 2.69
C LEU A 165 -10.69 2.48 1.72
N ARG A 166 -11.34 1.44 1.19
CA ARG A 166 -12.56 1.57 0.39
C ARG A 166 -13.72 2.12 1.22
N ASN A 167 -13.86 1.70 2.47
CA ASN A 167 -14.86 2.26 3.38
C ASN A 167 -14.58 3.75 3.64
N ILE A 168 -13.33 4.14 3.91
CA ILE A 168 -12.94 5.54 4.06
C ILE A 168 -13.27 6.36 2.80
N VAL A 169 -13.02 5.83 1.61
CA VAL A 169 -13.38 6.50 0.35
C VAL A 169 -14.90 6.61 0.22
N GLY A 170 -15.65 5.53 0.47
CA GLY A 170 -17.11 5.54 0.43
C GLY A 170 -17.72 6.59 1.35
N GLU A 171 -17.32 6.58 2.62
CA GLU A 171 -17.90 7.47 3.64
C GLU A 171 -17.44 8.92 3.47
N ARG A 172 -16.13 9.16 3.29
CA ARG A 172 -15.56 10.51 3.33
C ARG A 172 -15.47 11.21 1.97
N VAL A 173 -15.43 10.47 0.87
CA VAL A 173 -15.41 11.04 -0.49
C VAL A 173 -16.80 11.04 -1.09
N LEU A 174 -17.47 9.89 -1.02
CA LEU A 174 -18.75 9.68 -1.71
C LEU A 174 -19.96 9.96 -0.83
N GLY A 175 -19.78 10.21 0.47
CA GLY A 175 -20.86 10.49 1.41
C GLY A 175 -21.78 9.29 1.66
N LEU A 176 -21.29 8.07 1.42
CA LEU A 176 -22.05 6.85 1.67
C LEU A 176 -22.27 6.66 3.18
N PRO A 177 -23.40 6.06 3.59
CA PRO A 177 -23.62 5.74 4.99
C PRO A 177 -22.54 4.77 5.48
N LYS A 178 -22.12 4.96 6.73
CA LYS A 178 -21.22 4.04 7.42
C LYS A 178 -21.86 2.65 7.49
N GLU A 179 -21.03 1.61 7.39
CA GLU A 179 -21.51 0.24 7.60
C GLU A 179 -22.21 0.12 8.97
N PRO A 180 -23.39 -0.53 9.04
CA PRO A 180 -24.06 -0.79 10.31
C PRO A 180 -23.13 -1.56 11.23
N GLY A 181 -22.84 -0.99 12.41
CA GLY A 181 -22.03 -1.63 13.43
C GLY A 181 -22.68 -1.46 14.78
N ASP A 182 -23.02 -2.57 15.42
CA ASP A 182 -23.77 -2.60 16.69
C ASP A 182 -22.99 -1.98 17.87
N ASN A 183 -21.69 -1.72 17.69
CA ASN A 183 -20.74 -1.42 18.77
C ASN A 183 -20.02 -0.07 18.66
N ALA A 184 -20.45 0.85 17.77
CA ALA A 184 -19.71 2.10 17.52
C ALA A 184 -19.59 3.05 18.73
N LYS A 185 -20.34 2.82 19.81
CA LYS A 185 -20.35 3.63 21.04
C LYS A 185 -20.00 2.86 22.31
N VAL A 186 -19.59 1.60 22.20
CA VAL A 186 -19.36 0.72 23.35
C VAL A 186 -17.91 0.24 23.32
N PRO A 187 -17.15 0.28 24.43
CA PRO A 187 -15.81 -0.29 24.47
C PRO A 187 -15.80 -1.74 24.01
N PHE A 188 -14.73 -2.19 23.34
CA PHE A 188 -14.66 -3.55 22.78
C PHE A 188 -14.95 -4.67 23.80
N ARG A 189 -14.52 -4.50 25.06
CA ARG A 189 -14.82 -5.47 26.14
C ARG A 189 -16.32 -5.60 26.47
N ASP A 190 -17.07 -4.55 26.17
CA ASP A 190 -18.50 -4.38 26.45
C ASP A 190 -19.34 -4.56 25.16
N SER A 191 -18.67 -4.91 24.05
CA SER A 191 -19.28 -5.16 22.75
C SER A 191 -19.87 -6.57 22.66
N LEU A 192 -20.95 -6.75 21.91
CA LEU A 192 -21.53 -8.07 21.66
C LEU A 192 -20.48 -8.97 21.00
N LYS A 193 -20.12 -10.05 21.69
CA LYS A 193 -19.22 -11.08 21.15
C LYS A 193 -20.06 -12.00 20.27
N ASN A 194 -19.75 -12.04 18.97
CA ASN A 194 -20.22 -13.08 18.06
C ASN A 194 -19.54 -14.41 18.37
#